data_AF-A0A2S3YG07-F1
#
_entry.id   AF-A0A2S3YG07-F1
#
_cell.length_a   1.000
_cell.length_b   1.000
_cell.length_c   1.000
_cell.angle_alpha   90.00
_cell.angle_beta   90.00
_cell.angle_gamma   90.00
#
_symmetry.space_group_name_H-M   'P 1'
#
loop_
_entity.id
_entity.type
_entity.pdbx_description
1 polymer ?
#
loop_
_entity_poly.entity_id
_entity_poly.type
_entity_poly.pdbx_seq_one_letter_code
_entity_poly.pdbx_strand_id
1 'polypeptide(L)'
;MASIEANEVLIDCQSVWKIFGDKAHAAIEAVAKRGLSKKQILQEYNCVVGVSDASLQIRRGEIFCIMGLSGSGKSTLIRLLNRLIAPSLGKVLVKGKDLSMLDAAQLRQMRAQNIGMVFQSVALLPHRTVLENAAFGLEVQGVPKAERNRTAKAALEKVGLGDWLNRFPAELSGGMQQRVGLARAIASDPEIILMDEPFSALDPLIRRQLQDEFRQLTKELGKSAVFITHDLDEAIRIGDRIAIMKDGVIIQVGTAEDIVLNPADQYVADFVAGISRLHLIKAHSVMVPVAEYQKRHPLNDVGALVKTRPEADIDELIELTMQSDRDAIAVIDKGSVVGVVTARSLLAGVKGTPAGEHAAAA
;
A
#
# COMPACT_ATOMS: atom_id res chain seq x y z
N MET A 1 -8.77 -22.28 -15.13
CA MET A 1 -8.04 -21.17 -14.48
C MET A 1 -7.67 -21.66 -13.10
N ALA A 2 -6.39 -21.90 -12.85
CA ALA A 2 -5.91 -22.35 -11.55
C ALA A 2 -6.31 -21.32 -10.49
N SER A 3 -6.84 -21.79 -9.36
CA SER A 3 -7.09 -20.98 -8.18
C SER A 3 -5.83 -20.19 -7.86
N ILE A 4 -5.88 -18.87 -8.05
CA ILE A 4 -4.82 -17.97 -7.61
C ILE A 4 -4.78 -18.14 -6.10
N GLU A 5 -3.74 -18.78 -5.56
CA GLU A 5 -3.55 -18.91 -4.13
C GLU A 5 -3.32 -17.49 -3.58
N ALA A 6 -4.37 -16.88 -3.04
CA ALA A 6 -4.40 -15.51 -2.53
C ALA A 6 -3.40 -15.22 -1.38
N ASN A 7 -2.54 -16.17 -1.06
CA ASN A 7 -1.53 -16.08 0.00
C ASN A 7 -0.10 -16.31 -0.50
N GLU A 8 0.12 -16.43 -1.82
CA GLU A 8 1.49 -16.50 -2.39
C GLU A 8 2.24 -15.19 -2.09
N VAL A 9 3.43 -15.31 -1.47
CA VAL A 9 4.31 -14.17 -1.19
C VAL A 9 5.21 -13.91 -2.40
N LEU A 10 5.05 -12.74 -3.03
CA LEU A 10 5.86 -12.31 -4.17
C LEU A 10 7.12 -11.57 -3.77
N ILE A 11 7.08 -10.80 -2.69
CA ILE A 11 8.27 -10.15 -2.11
C ILE A 11 8.33 -10.50 -0.63
N ASP A 12 9.47 -10.99 -0.18
CA ASP A 12 9.75 -11.25 1.22
C ASP A 12 11.02 -10.50 1.64
N CYS A 13 10.85 -9.53 2.52
CA CYS A 13 11.91 -8.73 3.11
C CYS A 13 12.20 -9.27 4.51
N GLN A 14 13.43 -9.73 4.75
CA GLN A 14 13.82 -10.37 5.99
C GLN A 14 14.92 -9.57 6.68
N SER A 15 14.56 -8.84 7.75
CA SER A 15 15.45 -8.03 8.58
C SER A 15 16.41 -7.16 7.78
N VAL A 16 15.87 -6.40 6.82
CA VAL A 16 16.67 -5.63 5.88
C VAL A 16 17.15 -4.33 6.50
N TRP A 17 18.45 -4.07 6.39
CA TRP A 17 19.08 -2.82 6.79
C TRP A 17 19.70 -2.10 5.61
N LYS A 18 19.73 -0.78 5.70
CA LYS A 18 20.58 0.06 4.85
C LYS A 18 21.22 1.18 5.63
N ILE A 19 22.55 1.18 5.67
CA ILE A 19 23.39 2.24 6.23
C ILE A 19 24.17 2.90 5.08
N PHE A 20 24.20 4.22 5.06
CA PHE A 20 24.97 5.05 4.13
C PHE A 20 26.17 5.68 4.85
N GLY A 21 27.27 5.87 4.11
CA GLY A 21 28.51 6.45 4.61
C GLY A 21 29.71 5.52 4.42
N ASP A 22 30.92 6.08 4.48
CA ASP A 22 32.17 5.36 4.18
C ASP A 22 32.43 4.19 5.14
N LYS A 23 31.99 4.33 6.40
CA LYS A 23 32.16 3.33 7.46
C LYS A 23 30.94 2.41 7.63
N ALA A 24 30.06 2.33 6.62
CA ALA A 24 28.80 1.58 6.72
C ALA A 24 29.00 0.09 7.09
N HIS A 25 30.07 -0.56 6.60
CA HIS A 25 30.38 -1.96 6.95
C HIS A 25 30.74 -2.12 8.44
N ALA A 26 31.61 -1.25 8.97
CA ALA A 26 31.96 -1.29 10.38
C ALA A 26 30.75 -0.94 11.27
N ALA A 27 29.91 0.00 10.82
CA ALA A 27 28.69 0.36 11.52
C ALA A 27 27.69 -0.81 11.59
N ILE A 28 27.49 -1.56 10.50
CA ILE A 28 26.54 -2.69 10.51
C ILE A 28 27.03 -3.84 11.37
N GLU A 29 28.34 -4.11 11.40
CA GLU A 29 28.92 -5.09 12.34
C GLU A 29 28.71 -4.66 13.79
N ALA A 30 28.86 -3.37 14.09
CA ALA A 30 28.65 -2.84 15.42
C ALA A 30 27.17 -2.91 15.82
N VAL A 31 26.23 -2.69 14.90
CA VAL A 31 24.80 -2.92 15.11
C VAL A 31 24.53 -4.38 15.47
N ALA A 32 25.07 -5.33 14.69
CA ALA A 32 24.87 -6.75 14.94
C ALA A 32 25.44 -7.23 16.29
N LYS A 33 26.56 -6.64 16.74
CA LYS A 33 27.24 -7.04 17.99
C LYS A 33 26.74 -6.29 19.23
N ARG A 34 26.42 -5.00 19.11
CA ARG A 34 26.16 -4.08 20.24
C ARG A 34 24.73 -3.54 20.27
N GLY A 35 23.92 -3.74 19.23
CA GLY A 35 22.56 -3.19 19.16
C GLY A 35 22.52 -1.65 19.10
N LEU A 36 23.42 -1.04 18.32
CA LEU A 36 23.52 0.43 18.26
C LEU A 36 22.26 1.09 17.71
N SER A 37 21.86 2.19 18.35
CA SER A 37 20.81 3.07 17.86
C SER A 37 21.27 3.92 16.67
N LYS A 38 20.32 4.44 15.88
CA LYS A 38 20.57 5.39 14.78
C LYS A 38 21.44 6.58 15.18
N LYS A 39 21.21 7.14 16.38
CA LYS A 39 21.97 8.27 16.91
C LYS A 39 23.43 7.89 17.20
N GLN A 40 23.66 6.71 17.77
CA GLN A 40 25.01 6.20 18.03
C GLN A 40 25.76 5.90 16.74
N ILE A 41 25.09 5.34 15.73
CA ILE A 41 25.69 5.08 14.41
C ILE A 41 26.16 6.40 13.76
N LEU A 42 25.34 7.46 13.84
CA LEU A 42 25.74 8.78 13.35
C LEU A 42 26.93 9.35 14.13
N GLN A 43 26.91 9.26 15.46
CA GLN A 43 27.96 9.84 16.31
C GLN A 43 29.30 9.08 16.24
N GLU A 44 29.27 7.75 16.28
CA GLU A 44 30.48 6.90 16.32
C GLU A 44 31.07 6.67 14.93
N TYR A 45 30.23 6.55 13.89
CA TYR A 45 30.65 6.14 12.54
C TYR A 45 30.41 7.19 11.47
N ASN A 46 29.78 8.33 11.79
CA ASN A 46 29.35 9.34 10.82
C ASN A 46 28.52 8.74 9.66
N CYS A 47 27.69 7.75 9.99
CA CYS A 47 26.88 7.01 9.03
C CYS A 47 25.39 7.30 9.24
N VAL A 48 24.63 7.30 8.14
CA VAL A 48 23.18 7.56 8.15
C VAL A 48 22.41 6.26 7.95
N VAL A 49 21.53 5.92 8.88
CA VAL A 49 20.62 4.78 8.74
C VAL A 49 19.44 5.20 7.86
N GLY A 50 19.30 4.56 6.71
CA GLY A 50 18.18 4.76 5.79
C GLY A 50 17.04 3.78 6.01
N VAL A 51 17.35 2.53 6.37
CA VAL A 51 16.38 1.48 6.74
C VAL A 51 16.98 0.65 7.86
N SER A 52 16.16 0.28 8.85
CA SER A 52 16.54 -0.42 10.07
C SER A 52 15.59 -1.59 10.32
N ASP A 53 16.11 -2.80 10.23
CA ASP A 53 15.40 -4.07 10.52
C ASP A 53 14.01 -4.19 9.87
N ALA A 54 13.92 -3.80 8.59
CA ALA A 54 12.65 -3.86 7.88
C ALA A 54 12.32 -5.30 7.50
N SER A 55 11.22 -5.81 8.05
CA SER A 55 10.62 -7.10 7.66
C SER A 55 9.20 -6.88 7.16
N LEU A 56 8.91 -7.33 5.94
CA LEU A 56 7.59 -7.22 5.33
C LEU A 56 7.39 -8.27 4.24
N GLN A 57 6.13 -8.60 3.98
CA GLN A 57 5.74 -9.53 2.92
C GLN A 57 4.68 -8.89 2.04
N ILE A 58 4.92 -8.96 0.73
CA ILE A 58 4.00 -8.53 -0.32
C ILE A 58 3.38 -9.75 -0.97
N ARG A 59 2.06 -9.88 -0.90
CA ARG A 59 1.29 -10.99 -1.45
C ARG A 59 0.83 -10.74 -2.89
N ARG A 60 0.53 -11.83 -3.60
CA ARG A 60 -0.05 -11.74 -4.94
C ARG A 60 -1.40 -11.02 -4.92
N GLY A 61 -1.56 -10.05 -5.81
CA GLY A 61 -2.80 -9.31 -6.01
C GLY A 61 -3.06 -8.20 -4.99
N GLU A 62 -2.15 -7.98 -4.04
CA GLU A 62 -2.32 -6.94 -3.02
C GLU A 62 -1.64 -5.63 -3.45
N ILE A 63 -2.28 -4.50 -3.10
CA ILE A 63 -1.70 -3.17 -3.13
C ILE A 63 -1.21 -2.84 -1.73
N PHE A 64 0.10 -2.83 -1.55
CA PHE A 64 0.75 -2.54 -0.28
C PHE A 64 1.30 -1.12 -0.26
N CYS A 65 0.73 -0.26 0.59
CA CYS A 65 1.14 1.12 0.73
C CYS A 65 2.23 1.27 1.78
N ILE A 66 3.25 2.08 1.49
CA ILE A 66 4.30 2.46 2.44
C ILE A 66 4.19 3.96 2.68
N MET A 67 4.02 4.33 3.94
CA MET A 67 3.71 5.68 4.40
C MET A 67 4.71 6.19 5.41
N GLY A 68 4.72 7.50 5.61
CA GLY A 68 5.54 8.18 6.60
C GLY A 68 6.08 9.52 6.10
N LEU A 69 6.67 10.30 7.01
CA LEU A 69 7.20 11.62 6.70
C LEU A 69 8.40 11.58 5.74
N SER A 70 8.75 12.73 5.18
CA SER A 70 9.99 12.86 4.40
C SER A 70 11.19 12.41 5.24
N GLY A 71 12.13 11.68 4.62
CA GLY A 71 13.30 11.13 5.32
C GLY A 71 13.06 9.86 6.16
N SER A 72 11.84 9.30 6.19
CA SER A 72 11.55 8.07 6.96
C SER A 72 12.09 6.77 6.35
N GLY A 73 12.72 6.82 5.18
CA GLY A 73 13.35 5.65 4.54
C GLY A 73 12.52 4.94 3.46
N LYS A 74 11.30 5.40 3.17
CA LYS A 74 10.35 4.77 2.19
C LYS A 74 11.01 4.52 0.84
N SER A 75 11.53 5.57 0.21
CA SER A 75 12.14 5.48 -1.12
C SER A 75 13.46 4.71 -1.10
N THR A 76 14.12 4.58 0.06
CA THR A 76 15.25 3.66 0.21
C THR A 76 14.75 2.22 0.22
N LEU A 77 13.70 1.91 0.99
CA LEU A 77 13.11 0.59 1.07
C LEU A 77 12.64 0.08 -0.29
N ILE A 78 11.90 0.86 -1.08
CA ILE A 78 11.46 0.41 -2.41
C ILE A 78 12.63 0.14 -3.36
N ARG A 79 13.73 0.90 -3.26
CA ARG A 79 14.95 0.67 -4.03
C ARG A 79 15.68 -0.60 -3.59
N LEU A 80 15.58 -0.98 -2.31
CA LEU A 80 16.08 -2.27 -1.81
C LEU A 80 15.24 -3.43 -2.36
N LEU A 81 13.90 -3.29 -2.45
CA LEU A 81 13.01 -4.31 -3.02
C LEU A 81 13.38 -4.63 -4.49
N ASN A 82 13.80 -3.61 -5.25
CA ASN A 82 14.25 -3.76 -6.63
C ASN A 82 15.77 -4.04 -6.78
N ARG A 83 16.50 -4.15 -5.66
CA ARG A 83 17.98 -4.20 -5.61
C ARG A 83 18.66 -3.14 -6.49
N LEU A 84 18.07 -1.93 -6.57
CA LEU A 84 18.76 -0.75 -7.14
C LEU A 84 19.83 -0.23 -6.19
N ILE A 85 19.63 -0.46 -4.90
CA ILE A 85 20.62 -0.28 -3.85
C ILE A 85 20.77 -1.63 -3.16
N ALA A 86 22.00 -2.04 -2.85
CA ALA A 86 22.24 -3.26 -2.10
C ALA A 86 21.95 -3.03 -0.60
N PRO A 87 21.27 -3.99 0.07
CA PRO A 87 21.11 -3.96 1.52
C PRO A 87 22.47 -4.07 2.22
N SER A 88 22.60 -3.43 3.37
CA SER A 88 23.77 -3.56 4.26
C SER A 88 23.71 -4.85 5.09
N LEU A 89 22.50 -5.31 5.43
CA LEU A 89 22.21 -6.57 6.12
C LEU A 89 20.81 -7.04 5.70
N GLY A 90 20.53 -8.33 5.91
CA GLY A 90 19.24 -8.93 5.61
C GLY A 90 19.11 -9.36 4.16
N LYS A 91 17.93 -9.88 3.81
CA LYS A 91 17.64 -10.47 2.50
C LYS A 91 16.35 -9.94 1.93
N VAL A 92 16.33 -9.85 0.60
CA VAL A 92 15.13 -9.55 -0.19
C VAL A 92 14.95 -10.72 -1.13
N LEU A 93 13.82 -11.41 -1.02
CA LEU A 93 13.43 -12.47 -1.94
C LEU A 93 12.33 -11.94 -2.84
N VAL A 94 12.43 -12.21 -4.15
CA VAL A 94 11.38 -11.95 -5.12
C VAL A 94 11.00 -13.25 -5.79
N LYS A 95 9.73 -13.64 -5.67
CA LYS A 95 9.21 -14.94 -6.13
C LYS A 95 10.07 -16.11 -5.61
N GLY A 96 10.38 -16.07 -4.31
CA GLY A 96 11.21 -17.06 -3.62
C GLY A 96 12.72 -17.02 -3.95
N LYS A 97 13.19 -16.13 -4.84
CA LYS A 97 14.61 -16.01 -5.19
C LYS A 97 15.28 -14.89 -4.40
N ASP A 98 16.29 -15.22 -3.61
CA ASP A 98 17.14 -14.23 -2.93
C ASP A 98 17.88 -13.38 -3.96
N LEU A 99 17.57 -12.08 -3.97
CA LEU A 99 18.15 -11.16 -4.94
C LEU A 99 19.65 -11.03 -4.78
N SER A 100 20.21 -11.25 -3.58
CA SER A 100 21.64 -11.14 -3.31
C SER A 100 22.48 -12.18 -4.05
N MET A 101 21.90 -13.35 -4.32
CA MET A 101 22.54 -14.49 -4.98
C MET A 101 22.54 -14.38 -6.51
N LEU A 102 21.76 -13.45 -7.07
CA LEU A 102 21.70 -13.24 -8.51
C LEU A 102 22.92 -12.47 -9.02
N ASP A 103 23.51 -12.94 -10.11
CA ASP A 103 24.49 -12.16 -10.86
C ASP A 103 23.84 -10.97 -11.58
N ALA A 104 24.66 -10.14 -12.22
CA ALA A 104 24.17 -8.93 -12.88
C ALA A 104 23.21 -9.22 -14.06
N ALA A 105 23.39 -10.32 -14.79
CA ALA A 105 22.54 -10.69 -15.91
C ALA A 105 21.19 -11.24 -15.44
N GLN A 106 21.22 -12.15 -14.47
CA GLN A 106 20.04 -12.70 -13.81
C GLN A 106 19.22 -11.61 -13.12
N LEU A 107 19.86 -10.64 -12.46
CA LEU A 107 19.17 -9.51 -11.84
C LEU A 107 18.50 -8.61 -12.89
N ARG A 108 19.14 -8.37 -14.05
CA ARG A 108 18.51 -7.63 -15.16
C ARG A 108 17.28 -8.37 -15.68
N GLN A 109 17.37 -9.69 -15.88
CA GLN A 109 16.25 -10.50 -16.34
C GLN A 109 15.09 -10.52 -15.32
N MET A 110 15.41 -10.69 -14.04
CA MET A 110 14.44 -10.65 -12.95
C MET A 110 13.65 -9.34 -12.98
N ARG A 111 14.33 -8.19 -13.08
CA ARG A 111 13.69 -6.87 -13.17
C ARG A 111 12.88 -6.72 -14.45
N ALA A 112 13.47 -7.04 -15.60
CA ALA A 112 12.82 -6.89 -16.89
C ALA A 112 11.50 -7.66 -16.99
N GLN A 113 11.41 -8.85 -16.40
CA GLN A 113 10.24 -9.72 -16.52
C GLN A 113 9.23 -9.59 -15.37
N ASN A 114 9.70 -9.29 -14.15
CA ASN A 114 8.85 -9.42 -12.95
C ASN A 114 8.57 -8.09 -12.24
N ILE A 115 9.38 -7.04 -12.45
CA ILE A 115 9.30 -5.79 -11.68
C ILE A 115 9.19 -4.57 -12.60
N GLY A 116 8.03 -3.91 -12.59
CA GLY A 116 7.87 -2.56 -13.10
C GLY A 116 8.19 -1.52 -12.03
N MET A 117 8.82 -0.40 -12.40
CA MET A 117 9.06 0.69 -11.46
C MET A 117 8.64 2.05 -12.03
N VAL A 118 7.89 2.80 -11.22
CA VAL A 118 7.53 4.20 -11.46
C VAL A 118 8.26 5.05 -10.42
N PHE A 119 9.02 6.03 -10.89
CA PHE A 119 9.85 6.91 -10.05
C PHE A 119 9.13 8.22 -9.74
N GLN A 120 9.45 8.82 -8.59
CA GLN A 120 8.93 10.13 -8.16
C GLN A 120 9.26 11.23 -9.17
N SER A 121 10.56 11.40 -9.45
CA SER A 121 11.02 12.23 -10.57
C SER A 121 10.94 11.41 -11.84
N VAL A 122 10.30 11.98 -12.85
CA VAL A 122 9.98 11.26 -14.07
C VAL A 122 11.25 10.87 -14.83
N ALA A 123 11.62 9.59 -14.74
CA ALA A 123 12.80 9.02 -15.37
C ALA A 123 12.51 8.58 -16.81
N LEU A 124 12.10 9.51 -17.67
CA LEU A 124 11.93 9.27 -19.12
C LEU A 124 13.23 9.51 -19.86
N LEU A 125 13.41 8.79 -20.97
CA LEU A 125 14.52 8.95 -21.90
C LEU A 125 14.20 10.18 -22.78
N PRO A 126 14.95 11.29 -22.65
CA PRO A 126 14.59 12.57 -23.28
C PRO A 126 14.74 12.56 -24.80
N HIS A 127 15.60 11.68 -25.32
CA HIS A 127 15.88 11.51 -26.75
C HIS A 127 14.97 10.45 -27.41
N ARG A 128 13.97 9.95 -26.70
CA ARG A 128 12.99 8.98 -27.21
C ARG A 128 11.60 9.58 -27.15
N THR A 129 10.75 9.19 -28.09
CA THR A 129 9.34 9.61 -28.10
C THR A 129 8.56 9.00 -26.93
N VAL A 130 7.34 9.47 -26.69
CA VAL A 130 6.41 8.91 -25.71
C VAL A 130 6.17 7.42 -25.95
N LEU A 131 5.93 7.03 -27.21
CA LEU A 131 5.71 5.64 -27.58
C LEU A 131 6.96 4.78 -27.29
N GLU A 132 8.13 5.28 -27.64
CA GLU A 132 9.40 4.57 -27.43
C GLU A 132 9.77 4.45 -25.95
N ASN A 133 9.41 5.45 -25.14
CA ASN A 133 9.54 5.39 -23.69
C ASN A 133 8.63 4.30 -23.11
N ALA A 134 7.36 4.26 -23.51
CA ALA A 134 6.41 3.25 -23.06
C ALA A 134 6.81 1.83 -23.53
N ALA A 135 7.36 1.69 -24.73
CA ALA A 135 7.82 0.41 -25.28
C ALA A 135 9.18 -0.08 -24.74
N PHE A 136 9.90 0.73 -23.96
CA PHE A 136 11.28 0.46 -23.57
C PHE A 136 11.43 -0.86 -22.78
N GLY A 137 10.52 -1.17 -21.86
CA GLY A 137 10.58 -2.43 -21.10
C GLY A 137 10.50 -3.66 -22.00
N LEU A 138 9.59 -3.63 -22.97
CA LEU A 138 9.40 -4.69 -23.97
C LEU A 138 10.60 -4.80 -24.93
N GLU A 139 11.23 -3.68 -25.28
CA GLU A 139 12.50 -3.67 -26.03
C GLU A 139 13.60 -4.42 -25.28
N VAL A 140 13.75 -4.18 -23.98
CA VAL A 140 14.73 -4.87 -23.13
C VAL A 140 14.41 -6.36 -22.99
N GLN A 141 13.14 -6.75 -23.02
CA GLN A 141 12.70 -8.14 -23.04
C GLN A 141 12.91 -8.84 -24.41
N GLY A 142 13.28 -8.10 -25.45
CA GLY A 142 13.50 -8.64 -26.80
C GLY A 142 12.23 -8.77 -27.65
N VAL A 143 11.12 -8.12 -27.26
CA VAL A 143 9.86 -8.18 -28.01
C VAL A 143 10.01 -7.45 -29.36
N PRO A 144 9.52 -8.02 -30.48
CA PRO A 144 9.60 -7.40 -31.81
C PRO A 144 8.98 -6.00 -31.85
N LYS A 145 9.57 -5.10 -32.66
CA LYS A 145 9.20 -3.68 -32.72
C LYS A 145 7.70 -3.43 -32.97
N ALA A 146 7.09 -4.18 -33.90
CA ALA A 146 5.68 -4.04 -34.23
C ALA A 146 4.78 -4.39 -33.04
N GLU A 147 5.08 -5.49 -32.35
CA GLU A 147 4.32 -5.96 -31.20
C GLU A 147 4.48 -5.04 -29.99
N ARG A 148 5.72 -4.65 -29.64
CA ARG A 148 5.95 -3.76 -28.51
C ARG A 148 5.32 -2.39 -28.70
N ASN A 149 5.33 -1.85 -29.93
CA ASN A 149 4.70 -0.56 -30.22
C ASN A 149 3.17 -0.66 -30.11
N ARG A 150 2.57 -1.78 -30.53
CA ARG A 150 1.13 -2.03 -30.37
C ARG A 150 0.74 -2.07 -28.88
N THR A 151 1.48 -2.82 -28.07
CA THR A 151 1.23 -2.92 -26.62
C THR A 151 1.45 -1.59 -25.91
N ALA A 152 2.54 -0.89 -26.21
CA ALA A 152 2.83 0.42 -25.64
C ALA A 152 1.77 1.47 -26.01
N LYS A 153 1.28 1.47 -27.25
CA LYS A 153 0.19 2.34 -27.69
C LYS A 153 -1.09 2.09 -26.89
N ALA A 154 -1.49 0.83 -26.72
CA ALA A 154 -2.66 0.48 -25.94
C ALA A 154 -2.54 0.92 -24.46
N ALA A 155 -1.35 0.79 -23.86
CA ALA A 155 -1.10 1.29 -22.51
C ALA A 155 -1.17 2.83 -22.43
N LEU A 156 -0.68 3.54 -23.45
CA LEU A 156 -0.75 5.00 -23.53
C LEU A 156 -2.19 5.51 -23.74
N GLU A 157 -3.01 4.78 -24.49
CA GLU A 157 -4.44 5.09 -24.65
C GLU A 157 -5.19 4.99 -23.32
N LYS A 158 -4.91 3.95 -22.52
CA LYS A 158 -5.51 3.78 -21.19
C LYS A 158 -5.23 4.95 -20.24
N VAL A 159 -4.05 5.56 -20.33
CA VAL A 159 -3.69 6.74 -19.52
C VAL A 159 -4.02 8.08 -20.20
N GLY A 160 -4.77 8.06 -21.31
CA GLY A 160 -5.21 9.27 -22.02
C GLY A 160 -4.09 10.02 -22.75
N LEU A 161 -3.09 9.31 -23.28
CA LEU A 161 -1.96 9.86 -24.06
C LEU A 161 -1.89 9.32 -25.50
N GLY A 162 -3.02 8.81 -26.02
CA GLY A 162 -3.11 8.23 -27.38
C GLY A 162 -2.73 9.19 -28.51
N ASP A 163 -2.90 10.51 -28.31
CA ASP A 163 -2.57 11.54 -29.32
C ASP A 163 -1.12 12.03 -29.24
N TRP A 164 -0.37 11.62 -28.22
CA TRP A 164 0.96 12.18 -27.89
C TRP A 164 2.11 11.23 -28.24
N LEU A 165 1.84 10.14 -28.95
CA LEU A 165 2.78 9.02 -29.18
C LEU A 165 4.13 9.46 -29.75
N ASN A 166 4.13 10.41 -30.69
CA ASN A 166 5.32 10.85 -31.42
C ASN A 166 6.01 12.06 -30.77
N ARG A 167 5.48 12.58 -29.66
CA ARG A 167 6.07 13.72 -28.93
C ARG A 167 7.23 13.26 -28.06
N PHE A 168 8.09 14.19 -27.70
CA PHE A 168 9.19 13.99 -26.77
C PHE A 168 8.80 14.43 -25.35
N PRO A 169 9.41 13.87 -24.28
CA PRO A 169 9.09 14.21 -22.90
C PRO A 169 9.13 15.72 -22.59
N ALA A 170 10.05 16.46 -23.21
CA ALA A 170 10.19 17.91 -23.03
C ALA A 170 8.98 18.73 -23.54
N GLU A 171 8.15 18.15 -24.42
CA GLU A 171 6.93 18.78 -24.94
C GLU A 171 5.70 18.51 -24.05
N LEU A 172 5.87 17.79 -22.93
CA LEU A 172 4.79 17.35 -22.05
C LEU A 172 4.82 18.06 -20.70
N SER A 173 3.65 18.25 -20.09
CA SER A 173 3.56 18.68 -18.69
C SER A 173 4.09 17.59 -17.75
N GLY A 174 4.50 17.97 -16.53
CA GLY A 174 4.99 17.02 -15.52
C GLY A 174 4.02 15.86 -15.25
N GLY A 175 2.72 16.15 -15.17
CA GLY A 175 1.70 15.12 -15.00
C GLY A 175 1.51 14.20 -16.22
N MET A 176 1.68 14.72 -17.43
CA MET A 176 1.72 13.88 -18.63
C MET A 176 2.96 12.98 -18.63
N GLN A 177 4.12 13.50 -18.24
CA GLN A 177 5.33 12.70 -18.11
C GLN A 177 5.16 11.56 -17.10
N GLN A 178 4.54 11.82 -15.93
CA GLN A 178 4.22 10.77 -14.95
C GLN A 178 3.33 9.67 -15.55
N ARG A 179 2.30 10.06 -16.32
CA ARG A 179 1.43 9.10 -17.03
C ARG A 179 2.18 8.25 -18.06
N VAL A 180 3.17 8.80 -18.76
CA VAL A 180 4.07 8.00 -19.62
C VAL A 180 4.87 6.99 -18.79
N GLY A 181 5.38 7.39 -17.62
CA GLY A 181 6.07 6.50 -16.70
C GLY A 181 5.20 5.35 -16.20
N LEU A 182 3.93 5.62 -15.90
CA LEU A 182 2.94 4.61 -15.53
C LEU A 182 2.64 3.67 -16.70
N ALA A 183 2.36 4.21 -17.90
CA ALA A 183 2.13 3.41 -19.09
C ALA A 183 3.31 2.50 -19.42
N ARG A 184 4.55 2.97 -19.24
CA ARG A 184 5.77 2.16 -19.40
C ARG A 184 5.80 0.98 -18.45
N ALA A 185 5.48 1.18 -17.17
CA ALA A 185 5.46 0.10 -16.19
C ALA A 185 4.36 -0.93 -16.50
N ILE A 186 3.18 -0.47 -16.93
CA ILE A 186 2.04 -1.34 -17.30
C ILE A 186 2.34 -2.11 -18.59
N ALA A 187 2.94 -1.47 -19.60
CA ALA A 187 3.19 -2.08 -20.90
C ALA A 187 4.12 -3.29 -20.84
N SER A 188 5.07 -3.32 -19.90
CA SER A 188 5.97 -4.47 -19.68
C SER A 188 5.31 -5.67 -19.01
N ASP A 189 4.03 -5.55 -18.62
CA ASP A 189 3.22 -6.57 -17.94
C ASP A 189 3.89 -7.29 -16.75
N PRO A 190 4.57 -6.57 -15.83
CA PRO A 190 5.25 -7.18 -14.71
C PRO A 190 4.26 -7.80 -13.71
N GLU A 191 4.71 -8.74 -12.88
CA GLU A 191 3.91 -9.27 -11.77
C GLU A 191 3.85 -8.32 -10.56
N ILE A 192 4.89 -7.50 -10.41
CA ILE A 192 5.08 -6.55 -9.30
C ILE A 192 5.28 -5.15 -9.88
N ILE A 193 4.52 -4.18 -9.38
CA ILE A 193 4.66 -2.76 -9.73
C ILE A 193 5.13 -1.98 -8.49
N LEU A 194 6.31 -1.39 -8.55
CA LEU A 194 6.88 -0.56 -7.50
C LEU A 194 6.69 0.92 -7.86
N MET A 195 6.04 1.70 -7.01
CA MET A 195 5.79 3.12 -7.28
C MET A 195 6.27 4.00 -6.13
N ASP A 196 7.12 4.97 -6.45
CA ASP A 196 7.65 5.96 -5.51
C ASP A 196 6.93 7.30 -5.76
N GLU A 197 5.89 7.61 -4.97
CA GLU A 197 5.07 8.84 -5.08
C GLU A 197 4.60 9.22 -6.51
N PRO A 198 3.99 8.28 -7.26
CA PRO A 198 3.76 8.44 -8.70
C PRO A 198 2.71 9.51 -9.05
N PHE A 199 1.90 9.95 -8.08
CA PHE A 199 0.79 10.88 -8.30
C PHE A 199 0.96 12.24 -7.58
N SER A 200 2.11 12.44 -6.95
CA SER A 200 2.43 13.63 -6.15
C SER A 200 2.40 14.95 -6.94
N ALA A 201 2.73 14.91 -8.24
CA ALA A 201 2.79 16.09 -9.10
C ALA A 201 1.51 16.30 -9.94
N LEU A 202 0.44 15.57 -9.64
CA LEU A 202 -0.83 15.64 -10.37
C LEU A 202 -1.86 16.52 -9.66
N ASP A 203 -2.67 17.20 -10.46
CA ASP A 203 -3.86 17.92 -9.99
C ASP A 203 -4.84 16.97 -9.28
N PRO A 204 -5.58 17.42 -8.25
CA PRO A 204 -6.42 16.54 -7.43
C PRO A 204 -7.46 15.70 -8.19
N LEU A 205 -8.08 16.25 -9.25
CA LEU A 205 -9.07 15.53 -10.05
C LEU A 205 -8.43 14.39 -10.86
N ILE A 206 -7.35 14.70 -11.57
CA ILE A 206 -6.61 13.72 -12.38
C ILE A 206 -5.94 12.67 -11.49
N ARG A 207 -5.41 13.09 -10.34
CA ARG A 207 -4.87 12.19 -9.30
C ARG A 207 -5.90 11.15 -8.91
N ARG A 208 -7.12 11.57 -8.55
CA ARG A 208 -8.20 10.66 -8.15
C ARG A 208 -8.58 9.71 -9.27
N GLN A 209 -8.76 10.20 -10.49
CA GLN A 209 -9.09 9.37 -11.63
C GLN A 209 -8.03 8.29 -11.88
N LEU A 210 -6.75 8.65 -11.91
CA LEU A 210 -5.66 7.69 -12.16
C LEU A 210 -5.49 6.69 -11.03
N GLN A 211 -5.73 7.09 -9.77
CA GLN A 211 -5.74 6.16 -8.64
C GLN A 211 -6.82 5.09 -8.80
N ASP A 212 -8.03 5.46 -9.24
CA ASP A 212 -9.12 4.50 -9.47
C ASP A 212 -8.80 3.56 -10.62
N GLU A 213 -8.35 4.12 -11.75
CA GLU A 213 -7.93 3.35 -12.92
C GLU A 213 -6.78 2.40 -12.58
N PHE A 214 -5.80 2.86 -11.79
CA PHE A 214 -4.68 2.03 -11.34
C PHE A 214 -5.14 0.89 -10.43
N ARG A 215 -6.00 1.17 -9.45
CA ARG A 215 -6.56 0.17 -8.54
C ARG A 215 -7.37 -0.87 -9.31
N GLN A 216 -8.21 -0.43 -10.22
CA GLN A 216 -9.01 -1.30 -11.08
C GLN A 216 -8.11 -2.18 -11.95
N LEU A 217 -7.15 -1.59 -12.66
CA LEU A 217 -6.24 -2.31 -13.54
C LEU A 217 -5.38 -3.33 -12.79
N THR A 218 -4.89 -2.98 -11.60
CA THR A 218 -4.11 -3.89 -10.75
C THR A 218 -4.95 -5.09 -10.31
N LYS A 219 -6.22 -4.85 -9.92
CA LYS A 219 -7.15 -5.92 -9.52
C LYS A 219 -7.56 -6.82 -10.69
N GLU A 220 -7.94 -6.23 -11.82
CA GLU A 220 -8.34 -6.98 -13.03
C GLU A 220 -7.22 -7.88 -13.56
N LEU A 221 -5.97 -7.40 -13.51
CA LEU A 221 -4.82 -8.12 -14.00
C LEU A 221 -4.17 -9.04 -12.94
N GLY A 222 -4.67 -9.05 -11.70
CA GLY A 222 -4.11 -9.82 -10.59
C GLY A 222 -2.64 -9.47 -10.28
N LYS A 223 -2.23 -8.22 -10.54
CA LYS A 223 -0.87 -7.75 -10.28
C LYS A 223 -0.74 -7.30 -8.83
N SER A 224 0.48 -7.25 -8.34
CA SER A 224 0.75 -6.77 -6.98
C SER A 224 1.49 -5.45 -7.06
N ALA A 225 1.24 -4.55 -6.12
CA ALA A 225 1.83 -3.23 -6.14
C ALA A 225 2.42 -2.86 -4.78
N VAL A 226 3.58 -2.20 -4.79
CA VAL A 226 4.10 -1.49 -3.62
C VAL A 226 4.05 0.00 -3.94
N PHE A 227 3.32 0.75 -3.13
CA PHE A 227 2.98 2.14 -3.40
C PHE A 227 3.46 3.05 -2.27
N ILE A 228 4.39 3.96 -2.54
CA ILE A 228 4.81 4.96 -1.56
C ILE A 228 3.96 6.20 -1.71
N THR A 229 3.45 6.69 -0.57
CA THR A 229 2.85 8.01 -0.47
C THR A 229 3.08 8.67 0.88
N HIS A 230 2.90 9.97 0.94
CA HIS A 230 2.81 10.76 2.16
C HIS A 230 1.35 11.12 2.52
N ASP A 231 0.39 10.83 1.65
CA ASP A 231 -1.04 11.14 1.80
C ASP A 231 -1.81 9.91 2.30
N LEU A 232 -2.44 10.00 3.48
CA LEU A 232 -3.16 8.86 4.06
C LEU A 232 -4.47 8.59 3.33
N ASP A 233 -5.17 9.62 2.83
CA ASP A 233 -6.39 9.42 2.05
C ASP A 233 -6.11 8.62 0.78
N GLU A 234 -4.95 8.86 0.16
CA GLU A 234 -4.50 8.07 -0.98
C GLU A 234 -4.26 6.60 -0.61
N ALA A 235 -3.54 6.35 0.47
CA ALA A 235 -3.26 4.97 0.93
C ALA A 235 -4.52 4.21 1.32
N ILE A 236 -5.48 4.87 2.00
CA ILE A 236 -6.78 4.28 2.35
C ILE A 236 -7.58 3.93 1.09
N ARG A 237 -7.53 4.80 0.07
CA ARG A 237 -8.33 4.64 -1.14
C ARG A 237 -7.88 3.50 -2.03
N ILE A 238 -6.57 3.30 -2.18
CA ILE A 238 -6.02 2.30 -3.11
C ILE A 238 -5.44 1.07 -2.43
N GLY A 239 -4.94 1.19 -1.20
CA GLY A 239 -4.19 0.15 -0.51
C GLY A 239 -5.07 -0.88 0.16
N ASP A 240 -4.64 -2.14 0.08
CA ASP A 240 -5.23 -3.22 0.87
C ASP A 240 -4.57 -3.29 2.26
N ARG A 241 -3.25 -3.01 2.32
CA ARG A 241 -2.45 -2.94 3.55
C ARG A 241 -1.54 -1.72 3.53
N ILE A 242 -1.31 -1.13 4.69
CA ILE A 242 -0.50 0.06 4.88
C ILE A 242 0.60 -0.25 5.90
N ALA A 243 1.84 0.12 5.56
CA ALA A 243 2.98 0.15 6.46
C ALA A 243 3.34 1.60 6.79
N ILE A 244 3.34 1.97 8.07
CA ILE A 244 3.81 3.27 8.53
C ILE A 244 5.29 3.16 8.91
N MET A 245 6.11 4.00 8.30
CA MET A 245 7.55 4.10 8.56
C MET A 245 7.91 5.39 9.26
N LYS A 246 8.83 5.28 10.23
CA LYS A 246 9.47 6.41 10.91
C LYS A 246 10.95 6.12 11.07
N ASP A 247 11.78 7.09 10.72
CA ASP A 247 13.23 7.03 10.94
C ASP A 247 13.97 5.80 10.38
N GLY A 248 13.42 5.12 9.37
CA GLY A 248 13.95 3.91 8.77
C GLY A 248 13.35 2.61 9.32
N VAL A 249 12.49 2.70 10.34
CA VAL A 249 11.83 1.55 10.99
C VAL A 249 10.37 1.49 10.53
N ILE A 250 9.86 0.27 10.33
CA ILE A 250 8.43 0.03 10.14
C ILE A 250 7.78 -0.04 11.53
N ILE A 251 6.88 0.90 11.82
CA ILE A 251 6.24 1.04 13.13
C ILE A 251 5.00 0.15 13.23
N GLN A 252 4.17 0.15 12.19
CA GLN A 252 2.94 -0.63 12.14
C GLN A 252 2.64 -1.05 10.71
N VAL A 253 2.11 -2.27 10.56
CA VAL A 253 1.55 -2.78 9.31
C VAL A 253 0.15 -3.30 9.59
N GLY A 254 -0.84 -2.88 8.82
CA GLY A 254 -2.23 -3.29 9.02
C GLY A 254 -3.11 -2.89 7.84
N THR A 255 -4.40 -3.19 7.95
CA THR A 255 -5.40 -2.60 7.05
C THR A 255 -5.57 -1.11 7.34
N ALA A 256 -6.21 -0.37 6.43
CA ALA A 256 -6.59 1.03 6.70
C ALA A 256 -7.38 1.18 8.01
N GLU A 257 -8.27 0.24 8.29
CA GLU A 257 -9.05 0.20 9.51
C GLU A 257 -8.17 -0.03 10.75
N ASP A 258 -7.28 -1.02 10.73
CA ASP A 258 -6.37 -1.31 11.85
C ASP A 258 -5.50 -0.10 12.21
N ILE A 259 -4.98 0.58 11.20
CA ILE A 259 -4.09 1.73 11.35
C ILE A 259 -4.81 2.92 12.00
N VAL A 260 -6.07 3.16 11.64
CA VAL A 260 -6.83 4.33 12.11
C VAL A 260 -7.55 4.07 13.44
N LEU A 261 -8.08 2.87 13.62
CA LEU A 261 -8.83 2.49 14.82
C LEU A 261 -7.93 1.99 15.95
N ASN A 262 -6.81 1.33 15.62
CA ASN A 262 -5.89 0.72 16.58
C ASN A 262 -4.44 1.17 16.32
N PRO A 263 -4.13 2.48 16.47
CA PRO A 263 -2.77 2.97 16.28
C PRO A 263 -1.79 2.34 17.29
N ALA A 264 -0.64 1.86 16.81
CA ALA A 264 0.33 1.13 17.63
C ALA A 264 1.07 2.02 18.65
N ASP A 265 1.27 3.30 18.33
CA ASP A 265 1.90 4.28 19.21
C ASP A 265 1.33 5.69 19.00
N GLN A 266 1.80 6.64 19.80
CA GLN A 266 1.37 8.04 19.70
C GLN A 266 1.71 8.66 18.34
N TYR A 267 2.82 8.25 17.71
CA TYR A 267 3.19 8.79 16.41
C TYR A 267 2.20 8.35 15.32
N VAL A 268 1.76 7.09 15.33
CA VAL A 268 0.70 6.63 14.43
C VAL A 268 -0.61 7.34 14.75
N ALA A 269 -0.97 7.48 16.03
CA ALA A 269 -2.19 8.19 16.44
C ALA A 269 -2.21 9.65 15.92
N ASP A 270 -1.10 10.37 16.07
CA ASP A 270 -0.95 11.74 15.58
C ASP A 270 -1.02 11.79 14.04
N PHE A 271 -0.45 10.79 13.36
CA PHE A 271 -0.43 10.70 11.90
C PHE A 271 -1.84 10.51 11.32
N VAL A 272 -2.72 9.78 12.01
CA VAL A 272 -4.09 9.49 11.55
C VAL A 272 -5.15 10.45 12.11
N ALA A 273 -4.77 11.38 12.99
CA ALA A 273 -5.71 12.24 13.73
C ALA A 273 -6.60 13.11 12.83
N GLY A 274 -6.13 13.48 11.63
CA GLY A 274 -6.85 14.33 10.68
C GLY A 274 -7.85 13.60 9.78
N ILE A 275 -7.99 12.28 9.93
CA ILE A 275 -8.67 11.44 8.93
C ILE A 275 -10.08 11.09 9.39
N SER A 276 -11.03 11.25 8.47
CA SER A 276 -12.43 10.90 8.73
C SER A 276 -12.56 9.39 8.93
N ARG A 277 -12.96 9.00 10.13
CA ARG A 277 -13.22 7.59 10.47
C ARG A 277 -14.48 7.04 9.82
N LEU A 278 -15.37 7.92 9.32
CA LEU A 278 -16.69 7.56 8.78
C LEU A 278 -16.61 6.47 7.70
N HIS A 279 -15.71 6.63 6.73
CA HIS A 279 -15.57 5.70 5.61
C HIS A 279 -14.88 4.38 5.97
N LEU A 280 -14.32 4.27 7.18
CA LEU A 280 -13.65 3.07 7.70
C LEU A 280 -14.52 2.29 8.68
N ILE A 281 -15.69 2.83 9.04
CA ILE A 281 -16.61 2.15 9.95
C ILE A 281 -17.28 1.00 9.21
N LYS A 282 -17.11 -0.20 9.77
CA LYS A 282 -17.69 -1.46 9.32
C LYS A 282 -18.51 -2.05 10.45
N ALA A 283 -19.51 -2.86 10.14
CA ALA A 283 -20.37 -3.44 11.16
C ALA A 283 -19.57 -4.21 12.23
N HIS A 284 -18.54 -4.97 11.81
CA HIS A 284 -17.68 -5.69 12.75
C HIS A 284 -16.82 -4.79 13.65
N SER A 285 -16.56 -3.54 13.25
CA SER A 285 -15.68 -2.62 13.98
C SER A 285 -16.42 -1.82 15.06
N VAL A 286 -17.75 -1.74 14.95
CA VAL A 286 -18.62 -1.00 15.90
C VAL A 286 -19.69 -1.87 16.56
N MET A 287 -19.70 -3.20 16.29
CA MET A 287 -20.63 -4.11 16.96
C MET A 287 -20.22 -4.34 18.41
N VAL A 288 -21.22 -4.51 19.26
CA VAL A 288 -21.04 -4.99 20.64
C VAL A 288 -21.34 -6.49 20.73
N PRO A 289 -20.74 -7.22 21.67
CA PRO A 289 -21.06 -8.62 21.89
C PRO A 289 -22.55 -8.83 22.18
N VAL A 290 -23.13 -9.89 21.62
CA VAL A 290 -24.56 -10.23 21.78
C VAL A 290 -24.96 -10.32 23.26
N ALA A 291 -24.09 -10.90 24.10
CA ALA A 291 -24.32 -11.03 25.53
C ALA A 291 -24.39 -9.66 26.26
N GLU A 292 -23.61 -8.67 25.83
CA GLU A 292 -23.65 -7.32 26.41
C GLU A 292 -24.95 -6.61 26.00
N TYR A 293 -25.35 -6.74 24.75
CA TYR A 293 -26.61 -6.20 24.26
C TYR A 293 -27.81 -6.80 24.99
N GLN A 294 -27.88 -8.13 25.11
CA GLN A 294 -28.98 -8.82 25.78
C GLN A 294 -29.08 -8.48 27.28
N LYS A 295 -27.94 -8.23 27.96
CA LYS A 295 -27.96 -7.74 29.35
C LYS A 295 -28.66 -6.39 29.50
N ARG A 296 -28.48 -5.48 28.54
CA ARG A 296 -29.12 -4.15 28.54
C ARG A 296 -30.54 -4.17 27.98
N HIS A 297 -30.84 -5.12 27.11
CA HIS A 297 -32.14 -5.27 26.43
C HIS A 297 -32.69 -6.70 26.54
N PRO A 298 -33.04 -7.16 27.75
CA PRO A 298 -33.42 -8.56 27.99
C PRO A 298 -34.70 -9.00 27.29
N LEU A 299 -35.55 -8.05 26.87
CA LEU A 299 -36.81 -8.31 26.16
C LEU A 299 -36.66 -8.33 24.63
N ASN A 300 -35.49 -7.97 24.10
CA ASN A 300 -35.27 -7.91 22.66
C ASN A 300 -34.77 -9.26 22.13
N ASP A 301 -35.56 -9.87 21.24
CA ASP A 301 -35.10 -11.01 20.46
C ASP A 301 -34.09 -10.57 19.39
N VAL A 302 -32.83 -10.96 19.59
CA VAL A 302 -31.71 -10.68 18.68
C VAL A 302 -31.92 -11.36 17.32
N GLY A 303 -32.59 -12.52 17.27
CA GLY A 303 -32.88 -13.24 16.03
C GLY A 303 -33.88 -12.52 15.12
N ALA A 304 -34.72 -11.65 15.71
CA ALA A 304 -35.73 -10.86 15.03
C ALA A 304 -35.24 -9.46 14.62
N LEU A 305 -34.00 -9.08 14.93
CA LEU A 305 -33.41 -7.82 14.46
C LEU A 305 -33.16 -7.87 12.94
N VAL A 306 -33.12 -6.68 12.34
CA VAL A 306 -32.62 -6.50 10.97
C VAL A 306 -31.19 -7.03 10.90
N LYS A 307 -30.86 -7.72 9.82
CA LYS A 307 -29.61 -8.47 9.68
C LYS A 307 -28.70 -7.78 8.69
N THR A 308 -27.42 -7.72 9.01
CA THR A 308 -26.38 -7.22 8.12
C THR A 308 -25.14 -8.11 8.14
N ARG A 309 -24.23 -7.88 7.21
CA ARG A 309 -22.94 -8.57 7.09
C ARG A 309 -21.85 -7.82 7.88
N PRO A 310 -20.77 -8.49 8.30
CA PRO A 310 -19.65 -7.83 8.99
C PRO A 310 -19.09 -6.64 8.21
N GLU A 311 -19.01 -6.74 6.88
CA GLU A 311 -18.38 -5.76 5.98
C GLU A 311 -19.29 -4.59 5.57
N ALA A 312 -20.54 -4.56 6.06
CA ALA A 312 -21.47 -3.47 5.81
C ALA A 312 -20.87 -2.14 6.28
N ASP A 313 -20.94 -1.13 5.42
CA ASP A 313 -20.41 0.20 5.70
C ASP A 313 -21.39 1.07 6.49
N ILE A 314 -20.93 2.26 6.86
CA ILE A 314 -21.71 3.21 7.64
C ILE A 314 -23.03 3.61 6.95
N ASP A 315 -23.05 3.72 5.62
CA ASP A 315 -24.24 4.14 4.88
C ASP A 315 -25.30 3.03 4.91
N GLU A 316 -24.90 1.78 4.67
CA GLU A 316 -25.75 0.60 4.85
C GLU A 316 -26.27 0.50 6.30
N LEU A 317 -25.41 0.71 7.29
CA LEU A 317 -25.79 0.67 8.71
C LEU A 317 -26.78 1.77 9.09
N ILE A 318 -26.60 2.99 8.58
CA ILE A 318 -27.53 4.11 8.81
C ILE A 318 -28.88 3.80 8.16
N GLU A 319 -28.89 3.33 6.91
CA GLU A 319 -30.11 2.98 6.20
C GLU A 319 -30.89 1.88 6.92
N LEU A 320 -30.21 0.79 7.32
CA LEU A 320 -30.82 -0.30 8.07
C LEU A 320 -31.32 0.14 9.46
N THR A 321 -30.63 1.07 10.10
CA THR A 321 -31.08 1.64 11.39
C THR A 321 -32.34 2.48 11.20
N MET A 322 -32.40 3.30 10.13
CA MET A 322 -33.55 4.14 9.83
C MET A 322 -34.79 3.36 9.38
N GLN A 323 -34.60 2.18 8.78
CA GLN A 323 -35.70 1.30 8.35
C GLN A 323 -36.24 0.40 9.48
N SER A 324 -35.51 0.30 10.60
CA SER A 324 -35.86 -0.55 11.72
C SER A 324 -36.55 0.27 12.82
N ASP A 325 -37.70 -0.21 13.32
CA ASP A 325 -38.33 0.36 14.53
C ASP A 325 -37.50 0.11 15.80
N ARG A 326 -36.46 -0.73 15.69
CA ARG A 326 -35.52 -1.05 16.77
C ARG A 326 -34.17 -0.43 16.44
N ASP A 327 -33.61 0.36 17.35
CA ASP A 327 -32.28 1.01 17.24
C ASP A 327 -31.08 0.02 17.31
N ALA A 328 -31.24 -1.17 16.73
CA ALA A 328 -30.26 -2.26 16.76
C ALA A 328 -30.33 -3.14 15.50
N ILE A 329 -29.16 -3.55 15.02
CA ILE A 329 -28.95 -4.42 13.85
C ILE A 329 -28.09 -5.61 14.27
N ALA A 330 -28.51 -6.83 13.92
CA ALA A 330 -27.73 -8.04 14.14
C ALA A 330 -26.71 -8.24 13.01
N VAL A 331 -25.44 -8.44 13.38
CA VAL A 331 -24.36 -8.78 12.44
C VAL A 331 -24.25 -10.29 12.33
N ILE A 332 -24.37 -10.83 11.12
CA ILE A 332 -24.32 -12.27 10.86
C ILE A 332 -23.08 -12.63 10.05
N ASP A 333 -22.27 -13.52 10.60
CA ASP A 333 -21.21 -14.19 9.87
C ASP A 333 -21.47 -15.71 9.83
N LYS A 334 -21.31 -16.32 8.65
CA LYS A 334 -21.50 -17.77 8.41
C LYS A 334 -22.78 -18.36 9.03
N GLY A 335 -23.88 -17.59 9.02
CA GLY A 335 -25.20 -18.01 9.51
C GLY A 335 -25.41 -17.88 11.02
N SER A 336 -24.43 -17.35 11.77
CA SER A 336 -24.55 -17.09 13.21
C SER A 336 -24.47 -15.59 13.51
N VAL A 337 -25.21 -15.12 14.52
CA VAL A 337 -25.10 -13.73 14.98
C VAL A 337 -23.81 -13.57 15.76
N VAL A 338 -22.88 -12.76 15.25
CA VAL A 338 -21.57 -12.52 15.86
C VAL A 338 -21.55 -11.26 16.72
N GLY A 339 -22.48 -10.33 16.51
CA GLY A 339 -22.60 -9.10 17.30
C GLY A 339 -23.85 -8.30 16.96
N VAL A 340 -24.02 -7.19 17.67
CA VAL A 340 -25.14 -6.26 17.45
C VAL A 340 -24.57 -4.84 17.31
N VAL A 341 -24.94 -4.14 16.24
CA VAL A 341 -24.68 -2.70 16.09
C VAL A 341 -25.87 -1.94 16.65
N THR A 342 -25.63 -0.93 17.47
CA THR A 342 -26.67 -0.04 18.02
C THR A 342 -26.41 1.38 17.56
N ALA A 343 -27.42 2.25 17.58
CA ALA A 343 -27.21 3.68 17.29
C ALA A 343 -26.09 4.28 18.17
N ARG A 344 -26.01 3.88 19.45
CA ARG A 344 -24.96 4.32 20.36
C ARG A 344 -23.57 3.81 19.97
N SER A 345 -23.44 2.53 19.59
CA SER A 345 -22.14 1.97 19.21
C SER A 345 -21.67 2.52 17.86
N LEU A 346 -22.60 2.78 16.94
CA LEU A 346 -22.34 3.48 15.68
C LEU A 346 -21.82 4.90 15.94
N LEU A 347 -22.52 5.69 16.76
CA LEU A 347 -22.09 7.06 17.13
C LEU A 347 -20.75 7.06 17.89
N ALA A 348 -20.49 6.06 18.73
CA ALA A 348 -19.19 5.91 19.40
C ALA A 348 -18.07 5.65 18.38
N GLY A 349 -18.33 4.79 17.38
CA GLY A 349 -17.42 4.57 16.25
C GLY A 349 -17.13 5.85 15.46
N VAL A 350 -18.16 6.63 15.16
CA VAL A 350 -18.04 7.94 14.47
C VAL A 350 -17.19 8.92 15.29
N LYS A 351 -17.41 9.00 16.61
CA LYS A 351 -16.61 9.82 17.53
C LYS A 351 -15.19 9.29 17.71
N GLY A 352 -14.94 8.04 17.34
CA GLY A 352 -13.64 7.39 17.48
C GLY A 352 -13.34 6.86 18.88
N THR A 353 -14.38 6.61 19.69
CA THR A 353 -14.26 6.00 21.01
C THR A 353 -14.54 4.49 20.90
N PRO A 354 -13.70 3.60 21.47
CA PRO A 354 -13.95 2.16 21.42
C PRO A 354 -15.33 1.81 21.96
N ALA A 355 -16.01 0.87 21.30
CA ALA A 355 -17.27 0.28 21.76
C ALA A 355 -17.03 -0.59 23.02
N GLY A 356 -16.79 0.06 24.17
CA GLY A 356 -16.51 -0.62 25.44
C GLY A 356 -16.10 0.30 26.60
N GLU A 357 -15.55 1.49 26.31
CA GLU A 357 -15.00 2.39 27.35
C GLU A 357 -16.03 3.11 28.23
N HIS A 358 -17.34 2.95 27.98
CA HIS A 358 -18.38 3.54 28.84
C HIS A 358 -19.10 2.53 29.74
N ALA A 359 -18.60 1.29 29.84
CA ALA A 359 -19.13 0.31 30.78
C ALA A 359 -18.63 0.50 32.24
N ALA A 360 -17.68 1.41 32.49
CA ALA A 360 -17.09 1.63 33.82
C ALA A 360 -17.54 2.93 34.52
N ALA A 361 -18.39 3.74 33.90
CA ALA A 361 -18.84 5.02 34.45
C ALA A 361 -20.36 5.20 34.26
N ALA A 362 -21.14 4.35 34.93
CA ALA A 362 -22.54 4.60 35.28
C ALA A 362 -22.94 3.71 36.44
#